data_AF-A0A1Q6TL99-F1
#
_entry.id   AF-A0A1Q6TL99-F1
#
_cell.length_a   1.000
_cell.length_b   1.000
_cell.length_c   1.000
_cell.angle_alpha   90.00
_cell.angle_beta   90.00
_cell.angle_gamma   90.00
#
_symmetry.space_group_name_H-M   'P 1'
#
loop_
_entity.id
_entity.type
_entity.pdbx_description
1 polymer ?
#
loop_
_entity_poly.entity_id
_entity_poly.type
_entity_poly.pdbx_seq_one_letter_code
_entity_poly.pdbx_strand_id
1 'polypeptide(L)'
;MIYIATHKKFEVPSVDGYVPIYVGAEGKQKLGYLSDNTGENISKKNKNYCELTGMYWVWKNTQDEYKGMVHYRRYFSNSLRKKYILKESTIKNILKKYDVILPFSVSLKKSLTEDFCEISGYKKDLDSVRNIIESKYPEYITTYDKIMNGNKIYFYNMLIASKSVFDNYCEWLFNILFELEKHIDLTDYNEYQKRIYGFISERLLNVYFEHNKYKVFECGVINTEENWNCWKKIRTALKRKIMFVIQLYYKK
;
A
#
# COMPACT_ATOMS: atom_id res chain seq x y z
N MET A 1 -1.79 10.44 11.68
CA MET A 1 -0.66 9.55 12.06
C MET A 1 -0.26 8.65 10.89
N ILE A 2 0.97 8.11 10.92
CA ILE A 2 1.46 7.08 9.99
C ILE A 2 1.54 5.74 10.72
N TYR A 3 0.79 4.75 10.26
CA TYR A 3 0.67 3.46 10.92
C TYR A 3 1.66 2.46 10.32
N ILE A 4 2.42 1.80 11.18
CA ILE A 4 3.44 0.81 10.82
C ILE A 4 2.86 -0.59 11.02
N ALA A 5 2.42 -1.22 9.94
CA ALA A 5 1.91 -2.59 9.96
C ALA A 5 3.02 -3.58 10.35
N THR A 6 2.75 -4.36 11.40
CA THR A 6 3.66 -5.42 11.88
C THR A 6 2.89 -6.66 12.30
N HIS A 7 3.53 -7.83 12.18
CA HIS A 7 3.04 -9.10 12.72
C HIS A 7 3.94 -9.62 13.87
N LYS A 8 4.98 -8.87 14.25
CA LYS A 8 5.96 -9.23 15.28
C LYS A 8 6.53 -8.00 15.98
N LYS A 9 7.24 -8.21 17.10
CA LYS A 9 8.06 -7.15 17.72
C LYS A 9 9.17 -6.70 16.76
N PHE A 10 9.47 -5.41 16.77
CA PHE A 10 10.54 -4.81 15.99
C PHE A 10 11.04 -3.53 16.67
N GLU A 11 12.19 -3.03 16.22
CA GLU A 11 12.71 -1.73 16.63
C GLU A 11 11.85 -0.63 16.00
N VAL A 12 10.95 -0.05 16.79
CA VAL A 12 10.08 1.05 16.37
C VAL A 12 10.97 2.27 16.09
N PRO A 13 10.89 2.90 14.92
CA PRO A 13 11.69 4.08 14.64
C PRO A 13 11.34 5.21 15.61
N SER A 14 12.36 5.84 16.19
CA SER A 14 12.21 7.01 17.07
C SER A 14 11.92 8.28 16.25
N VAL A 15 10.75 8.34 15.61
CA VAL A 15 10.30 9.49 14.82
C VAL A 15 8.84 9.78 15.14
N ASP A 16 8.56 11.04 15.43
CA ASP A 16 7.21 11.51 15.75
C ASP A 16 6.22 11.26 14.59
N GLY A 17 4.98 10.98 14.96
CA GLY A 17 3.89 10.74 14.02
C GLY A 17 3.81 9.30 13.48
N TYR A 18 4.69 8.38 13.92
CA TYR A 18 4.66 6.97 13.54
C TYR A 18 4.18 6.07 14.69
N VAL A 19 3.19 5.22 14.41
CA VAL A 19 2.56 4.36 15.41
C VAL A 19 2.53 2.91 14.92
N PRO A 20 3.10 1.94 15.65
CA PRO A 20 2.99 0.53 15.27
C PRO A 20 1.56 0.00 15.43
N ILE A 21 1.09 -0.73 14.43
CA ILE A 21 -0.16 -1.48 14.47
C ILE A 21 0.11 -2.97 14.25
N TYR A 22 -0.28 -3.78 15.23
CA TYR A 22 -0.22 -5.23 15.19
C TYR A 22 -1.38 -5.76 14.34
N VAL A 23 -1.05 -6.30 13.17
CA VAL A 23 -2.03 -6.83 12.22
C VAL A 23 -2.26 -8.33 12.39
N GLY A 24 -3.49 -8.77 12.16
CA GLY A 24 -3.93 -10.13 12.42
C GLY A 24 -3.77 -10.51 13.89
N ALA A 25 -4.05 -9.56 14.80
CA ALA A 25 -3.94 -9.74 16.24
C ALA A 25 -5.00 -10.69 16.83
N GLU A 26 -6.08 -10.97 16.10
CA GLU A 26 -7.15 -11.82 16.60
C GLU A 26 -6.63 -13.21 17.03
N GLY A 27 -6.98 -13.60 18.26
CA GLY A 27 -6.58 -14.89 18.83
C GLY A 27 -5.09 -15.03 19.14
N LYS A 28 -4.30 -13.93 19.03
CA LYS A 28 -2.86 -13.93 19.30
C LYS A 28 -2.53 -13.13 20.56
N GLN A 29 -1.35 -13.39 21.12
CA GLN A 29 -0.84 -12.65 22.27
C GLN A 29 -0.59 -11.19 21.92
N LYS A 30 -0.98 -10.27 22.82
CA LYS A 30 -0.76 -8.83 22.63
C LYS A 30 0.72 -8.51 22.57
N LEU A 31 1.09 -7.65 21.61
CA LEU A 31 2.45 -7.13 21.47
C LEU A 31 2.67 -5.78 22.18
N GLY A 32 1.68 -5.26 22.90
CA GLY A 32 1.77 -3.91 23.51
C GLY A 32 1.81 -2.78 22.48
N TYR A 33 1.33 -3.05 21.27
CA TYR A 33 1.08 -2.05 20.23
C TYR A 33 -0.43 -1.87 20.06
N LEU A 34 -0.83 -0.85 19.30
CA LEU A 34 -2.18 -0.79 18.75
C LEU A 34 -2.47 -2.08 17.99
N SER A 35 -3.69 -2.61 18.09
CA SER A 35 -4.03 -3.91 17.49
C SER A 35 -5.27 -3.76 16.61
N ASP A 36 -5.22 -4.40 15.45
CA ASP A 36 -6.25 -4.32 14.43
C ASP A 36 -7.52 -5.12 14.75
N ASN A 37 -7.63 -5.72 15.94
CA ASN A 37 -8.74 -6.57 16.36
C ASN A 37 -9.67 -5.91 17.39
N THR A 38 -9.71 -4.57 17.38
CA THR A 38 -10.59 -3.76 18.25
C THR A 38 -11.54 -2.93 17.39
N GLY A 39 -12.67 -2.46 17.94
CA GLY A 39 -13.65 -1.68 17.18
C GLY A 39 -14.15 -2.41 15.92
N GLU A 40 -14.45 -1.67 14.85
CA GLU A 40 -14.82 -2.25 13.57
C GLU A 40 -13.56 -2.79 12.87
N ASN A 41 -13.52 -4.09 12.57
CA ASN A 41 -12.30 -4.73 12.10
C ASN A 41 -12.51 -6.00 11.26
N ILE A 42 -11.43 -6.40 10.58
CA ILE A 42 -11.32 -7.64 9.82
C ILE A 42 -10.05 -8.43 10.18
N SER A 43 -9.58 -8.32 11.44
CA SER A 43 -8.30 -8.91 11.88
C SER A 43 -8.21 -10.42 11.60
N LYS A 44 -9.33 -11.14 11.78
CA LYS A 44 -9.48 -12.58 11.45
C LYS A 44 -9.08 -12.92 10.01
N LYS A 45 -9.22 -11.98 9.08
CA LYS A 45 -8.97 -12.16 7.64
C LYS A 45 -7.50 -11.92 7.26
N ASN A 46 -6.60 -11.64 8.21
CA ASN A 46 -5.20 -11.29 7.94
C ASN A 46 -4.44 -12.34 7.14
N LYS A 47 -4.80 -13.63 7.25
CA LYS A 47 -4.19 -14.69 6.44
C LYS A 47 -4.28 -14.40 4.94
N ASN A 48 -5.39 -13.79 4.49
CA ASN A 48 -5.63 -13.51 3.08
C ASN A 48 -5.50 -12.01 2.72
N TYR A 49 -5.83 -11.13 3.66
CA TYR A 49 -5.79 -9.67 3.49
C TYR A 49 -4.46 -9.02 3.89
N CYS A 50 -3.59 -9.74 4.60
CA CYS A 50 -2.30 -9.24 5.06
C CYS A 50 -2.44 -7.88 5.78
N GLU A 51 -1.55 -6.91 5.49
CA GLU A 51 -1.56 -5.56 6.07
C GLU A 51 -2.86 -4.77 5.85
N LEU A 52 -3.71 -5.18 4.89
CA LEU A 52 -4.98 -4.49 4.64
C LEU A 52 -5.92 -4.57 5.85
N THR A 53 -5.75 -5.57 6.71
CA THR A 53 -6.46 -5.64 8.00
C THR A 53 -6.16 -4.44 8.90
N GLY A 54 -4.90 -4.00 8.94
CA GLY A 54 -4.50 -2.76 9.61
C GLY A 54 -5.00 -1.51 8.88
N MET A 55 -4.97 -1.49 7.54
CA MET A 55 -5.50 -0.38 6.74
C MET A 55 -7.00 -0.17 6.97
N TYR A 56 -7.78 -1.26 6.99
CA TYR A 56 -9.21 -1.25 7.29
C TYR A 56 -9.46 -0.72 8.70
N TRP A 57 -8.70 -1.21 9.68
CA TRP A 57 -8.83 -0.74 11.06
C TRP A 57 -8.55 0.77 11.17
N VAL A 58 -7.51 1.27 10.51
CA VAL A 58 -7.17 2.70 10.49
C VAL A 58 -8.28 3.52 9.83
N TRP A 59 -8.85 3.03 8.72
CA TRP A 59 -9.99 3.67 8.06
C TRP A 59 -11.17 3.84 9.03
N LYS A 60 -11.55 2.77 9.73
CA LYS A 60 -12.77 2.75 10.56
C LYS A 60 -12.63 3.38 11.94
N ASN A 61 -11.44 3.32 12.55
CA ASN A 61 -11.29 3.61 13.98
C ASN A 61 -10.49 4.88 14.28
N THR A 62 -10.05 5.63 13.27
CA THR A 62 -9.17 6.79 13.46
C THR A 62 -9.68 8.04 12.74
N GLN A 63 -9.46 9.21 13.35
CA GLN A 63 -9.88 10.52 12.83
C GLN A 63 -8.69 11.44 12.53
N ASP A 64 -7.51 10.86 12.31
CA ASP A 64 -6.30 11.63 11.96
C ASP A 64 -6.50 12.46 10.70
N GLU A 65 -6.03 13.72 10.72
CA GLU A 65 -6.04 14.63 9.56
C GLU A 65 -5.29 14.03 8.36
N TYR A 66 -4.17 13.36 8.63
CA TYR A 66 -3.38 12.61 7.65
C TYR A 66 -3.28 11.17 8.09
N LYS A 67 -3.57 10.25 7.17
CA LYS A 67 -3.49 8.80 7.38
C LYS A 67 -2.44 8.21 6.46
N GLY A 68 -1.64 7.31 6.99
CA GLY A 68 -0.66 6.59 6.19
C GLY A 68 -0.46 5.16 6.66
N MET A 69 -0.10 4.29 5.72
CA MET A 69 0.24 2.90 5.96
C MET A 69 1.65 2.61 5.43
N VAL A 70 2.50 2.10 6.30
CA VAL A 70 3.85 1.63 5.99
C VAL A 70 4.09 0.26 6.65
N HIS A 71 5.20 -0.40 6.32
CA HIS A 71 5.53 -1.72 6.89
C HIS A 71 6.62 -1.61 7.94
N TYR A 72 6.65 -2.54 8.89
CA TYR A 72 7.67 -2.60 9.95
C TYR A 72 9.13 -2.56 9.46
N ARG A 73 9.37 -2.94 8.21
CA ARG A 73 10.69 -2.91 7.56
C ARG A 73 10.78 -1.98 6.35
N ARG A 74 9.70 -1.28 5.96
CA ARG A 74 9.69 -0.41 4.76
C ARG A 74 9.10 0.95 5.07
N TYR A 75 9.88 2.00 4.81
CA TYR A 75 9.51 3.37 5.14
C TYR A 75 9.83 4.32 4.00
N PHE A 76 8.99 5.35 3.83
CA PHE A 76 9.30 6.47 2.95
C PHE A 76 10.50 7.26 3.48
N SER A 77 11.38 7.69 2.58
CA SER A 77 12.59 8.42 2.93
C SER A 77 12.99 9.37 1.80
N ASN A 78 13.64 10.46 2.18
CA ASN A 78 14.31 11.40 1.26
C ASN A 78 15.82 11.52 1.57
N SER A 79 16.36 10.62 2.39
CA SER A 79 17.74 10.69 2.87
C SER A 79 18.65 9.74 2.10
N LEU A 80 19.96 10.02 2.06
CA LEU A 80 20.96 9.07 1.58
C LEU A 80 21.16 7.90 2.56
N ARG A 81 20.88 8.14 3.85
CA ARG A 81 21.12 7.19 4.93
C ARG A 81 19.89 6.32 5.18
N LYS A 82 20.08 5.00 5.31
CA LYS A 82 19.02 4.00 5.47
C LYS A 82 18.16 4.11 6.73
N LYS A 83 18.57 4.87 7.76
CA LYS A 83 17.81 4.99 9.02
C LYS A 83 16.92 6.23 9.10
N TYR A 84 16.97 7.10 8.10
CA TYR A 84 16.25 8.37 8.13
C TYR A 84 14.98 8.25 7.31
N ILE A 85 13.85 8.15 8.00
CA ILE A 85 12.52 8.13 7.41
C ILE A 85 11.97 9.55 7.26
N LEU A 86 10.93 9.71 6.43
CA LEU A 86 10.26 11.00 6.28
C LEU A 86 9.69 11.46 7.62
N LYS A 87 9.92 12.73 7.96
CA LYS A 87 9.32 13.36 9.14
C LYS A 87 7.92 13.85 8.82
N GLU A 88 7.07 13.93 9.84
CA GLU A 88 5.71 14.47 9.73
C GLU A 88 5.68 15.86 9.05
N SER A 89 6.57 16.77 9.45
CA SER A 89 6.66 18.11 8.84
C SER A 89 6.94 18.07 7.33
N THR A 90 7.74 17.11 6.88
CA THR A 90 8.04 16.93 5.45
C THR A 90 6.84 16.36 4.71
N ILE A 91 6.14 15.38 5.31
CA ILE A 91 4.91 14.80 4.78
C ILE A 91 3.84 15.89 4.59
N LYS A 92 3.59 16.69 5.64
CA LYS A 92 2.63 17.80 5.59
C LYS A 92 2.98 18.80 4.49
N ASN A 93 4.27 19.13 4.32
CA ASN A 93 4.69 20.05 3.26
C ASN A 93 4.47 19.48 1.85
N ILE A 94 4.68 18.18 1.64
CA ILE A 94 4.38 17.52 0.36
C ILE A 94 2.87 17.56 0.09
N LEU A 95 2.06 17.20 1.09
CA LEU A 95 0.60 17.09 0.94
C LEU A 95 -0.12 18.45 0.81
N LYS A 96 0.59 19.57 0.91
CA LYS A 96 0.07 20.89 0.49
C LYS A 96 -0.02 21.04 -1.04
N LYS A 97 0.75 20.25 -1.79
CA LYS A 97 0.87 20.34 -3.26
C LYS A 97 0.40 19.08 -3.99
N TYR A 98 0.41 17.95 -3.28
CA TYR A 98 0.11 16.62 -3.80
C TYR A 98 -0.99 15.99 -2.96
N ASP A 99 -1.76 15.08 -3.56
CA ASP A 99 -2.90 14.46 -2.89
C ASP A 99 -2.49 13.20 -2.12
N VAL A 100 -1.45 12.51 -2.58
CA VAL A 100 -0.96 11.25 -2.00
C VAL A 100 0.55 11.09 -2.19
N ILE A 101 1.21 10.49 -1.20
CA ILE A 101 2.58 9.99 -1.29
C ILE A 101 2.53 8.48 -1.54
N LEU A 102 3.10 8.04 -2.65
CA LEU A 102 3.24 6.64 -3.04
C LEU A 102 4.72 6.28 -3.21
N PRO A 103 5.10 4.99 -3.21
CA PRO A 103 6.47 4.60 -3.53
C PRO A 103 6.86 5.00 -4.95
N PHE A 104 8.15 4.93 -5.28
CA PHE A 104 8.54 4.96 -6.69
C PHE A 104 7.86 3.82 -7.44
N SER A 105 7.27 4.19 -8.56
CA SER A 105 6.74 3.22 -9.50
C SER A 105 7.85 2.35 -10.10
N VAL A 106 7.48 1.13 -10.46
CA VAL A 106 8.34 0.16 -11.13
C VAL A 106 7.73 -0.20 -12.48
N SER A 107 8.56 -0.21 -13.52
CA SER A 107 8.20 -0.76 -14.83
C SER A 107 8.62 -2.23 -14.90
N LEU A 108 7.66 -3.10 -15.14
CA LEU A 108 7.84 -4.54 -15.33
C LEU A 108 8.12 -4.85 -16.80
N LYS A 109 8.65 -6.05 -17.06
CA LYS A 109 8.89 -6.55 -18.42
C LYS A 109 7.64 -7.13 -19.10
N LYS A 110 6.53 -7.20 -18.37
CA LYS A 110 5.27 -7.85 -18.72
C LYS A 110 4.11 -7.00 -18.21
N SER A 111 2.90 -7.28 -18.68
CA SER A 111 1.69 -6.63 -18.18
C SER A 111 1.43 -6.97 -16.72
N LEU A 112 0.63 -6.15 -16.02
CA LEU A 112 0.26 -6.44 -14.63
C LEU A 112 -0.60 -7.71 -14.51
N THR A 113 -1.36 -8.04 -15.56
CA THR A 113 -2.10 -9.31 -15.68
C THR A 113 -1.14 -10.49 -15.71
N GLU A 114 -0.16 -10.47 -16.62
CA GLU A 114 0.83 -11.56 -16.74
C GLU A 114 1.66 -11.70 -15.46
N ASP A 115 2.07 -10.58 -14.85
CA ASP A 115 2.79 -10.59 -13.58
C ASP A 115 1.98 -11.22 -12.45
N PHE A 116 0.70 -10.87 -12.34
CA PHE A 116 -0.19 -11.43 -11.35
C PHE A 116 -0.40 -12.94 -11.55
N CYS A 117 -0.67 -13.37 -12.78
CA CYS A 117 -0.93 -14.78 -13.10
C CYS A 117 0.30 -15.67 -12.90
N GLU A 118 1.51 -15.12 -13.03
CA GLU A 118 2.74 -15.91 -12.84
C GLU A 118 3.05 -16.16 -11.36
N ILE A 119 2.76 -15.20 -10.47
CA ILE A 119 3.30 -15.20 -9.11
C ILE A 119 2.21 -15.20 -8.03
N SER A 120 1.09 -14.51 -8.28
CA SER A 120 0.18 -14.04 -7.22
C SER A 120 -1.14 -14.81 -7.16
N GLY A 121 -1.74 -15.11 -8.30
CA GLY A 121 -3.06 -15.74 -8.39
C GLY A 121 -3.34 -16.21 -9.82
N TYR A 122 -4.61 -16.39 -10.17
CA TYR A 122 -5.01 -16.87 -11.50
C TYR A 122 -5.82 -15.82 -12.25
N LYS A 123 -5.90 -15.98 -13.57
CA LYS A 123 -6.63 -15.06 -14.46
C LYS A 123 -8.10 -14.89 -14.05
N LYS A 124 -8.77 -15.98 -13.64
CA LYS A 124 -10.15 -15.98 -13.12
C LYS A 124 -10.38 -14.98 -11.97
N ASP A 125 -9.36 -14.71 -11.17
CA ASP A 125 -9.45 -13.79 -10.03
C ASP A 125 -9.52 -12.35 -10.51
N LEU A 126 -8.68 -11.99 -11.49
CA LEU A 126 -8.70 -10.68 -12.12
C LEU A 126 -9.95 -10.46 -12.98
N ASP A 127 -10.48 -11.53 -13.60
CA ASP A 127 -11.73 -11.45 -14.35
C ASP A 127 -12.91 -11.21 -13.40
N SER A 128 -12.91 -11.85 -12.22
CA SER A 128 -13.90 -11.59 -11.16
C SER A 128 -13.83 -10.14 -10.66
N VAL A 129 -12.63 -9.62 -10.42
CA VAL A 129 -12.43 -8.20 -10.07
C VAL A 129 -12.95 -7.28 -11.17
N ARG A 130 -12.63 -7.58 -12.43
CA ARG A 130 -13.10 -6.80 -13.59
C ARG A 130 -14.63 -6.74 -13.63
N ASN A 131 -15.30 -7.87 -13.46
CA ASN A 131 -16.77 -7.95 -13.46
C ASN A 131 -17.39 -7.17 -12.30
N ILE A 132 -16.78 -7.21 -11.10
CA ILE A 132 -17.22 -6.42 -9.95
C ILE A 132 -17.10 -4.92 -10.24
N ILE A 133 -15.98 -4.50 -10.84
CA ILE A 133 -15.78 -3.10 -11.24
C ILE A 133 -16.80 -2.70 -12.30
N GLU A 134 -16.99 -3.50 -13.35
CA GLU A 134 -17.97 -3.22 -14.41
C GLU A 134 -19.39 -3.08 -13.87
N SER A 135 -19.75 -3.86 -12.84
CA SER A 135 -21.07 -3.81 -12.21
C SER A 135 -21.23 -2.67 -11.20
N LYS A 136 -20.26 -2.46 -10.30
CA LYS A 136 -20.40 -1.52 -9.15
C LYS A 136 -19.79 -0.15 -9.41
N TYR A 137 -18.78 -0.08 -10.28
CA TYR A 137 -17.96 1.09 -10.56
C TYR A 137 -17.65 1.18 -12.06
N PRO A 138 -18.68 1.15 -12.95
CA PRO A 138 -18.49 1.07 -14.40
C PRO A 138 -17.58 2.18 -14.95
N GLU A 139 -17.54 3.35 -14.30
CA GLU A 139 -16.66 4.45 -14.65
C GLU A 139 -15.16 4.10 -14.53
N TYR A 140 -14.79 3.12 -13.72
CA TYR A 140 -13.41 2.66 -13.55
C TYR A 140 -12.98 1.62 -14.59
N ILE A 141 -13.89 1.03 -15.38
CA ILE A 141 -13.56 -0.16 -16.19
C ILE A 141 -12.48 0.11 -17.23
N THR A 142 -12.55 1.25 -17.92
CA THR A 142 -11.53 1.64 -18.90
C THR A 142 -10.17 1.87 -18.25
N THR A 143 -10.14 2.45 -17.05
CA THR A 143 -8.90 2.65 -16.30
C THR A 143 -8.35 1.32 -15.80
N TYR A 144 -9.21 0.41 -15.33
CA TYR A 144 -8.84 -0.93 -14.91
C TYR A 144 -8.15 -1.69 -16.05
N ASP A 145 -8.80 -1.76 -17.21
CA ASP A 145 -8.26 -2.46 -18.38
C ASP A 145 -6.94 -1.84 -18.85
N LYS A 146 -6.83 -0.50 -18.85
CA LYS A 146 -5.57 0.22 -19.14
C LYS A 146 -4.44 -0.19 -18.19
N ILE A 147 -4.71 -0.20 -16.88
CA ILE A 147 -3.70 -0.51 -15.87
C ILE A 147 -3.30 -1.98 -15.91
N MET A 148 -4.27 -2.90 -16.06
CA MET A 148 -4.02 -4.34 -16.13
C MET A 148 -3.20 -4.75 -17.36
N ASN A 149 -3.39 -4.07 -18.50
CA ASN A 149 -2.61 -4.26 -19.72
C ASN A 149 -1.28 -3.50 -19.72
N GLY A 150 -1.12 -2.49 -18.86
CA GLY A 150 0.11 -1.75 -18.66
C GLY A 150 1.15 -2.55 -17.87
N ASN A 151 2.35 -1.97 -17.70
CA ASN A 151 3.47 -2.61 -17.01
C ASN A 151 4.04 -1.77 -15.85
N LYS A 152 3.39 -0.66 -15.48
CA LYS A 152 3.85 0.25 -14.43
C LYS A 152 3.01 0.06 -13.17
N ILE A 153 3.66 -0.11 -12.02
CA ILE A 153 2.97 -0.40 -10.74
C ILE A 153 3.65 0.28 -9.54
N TYR A 154 2.83 0.77 -8.62
CA TYR A 154 3.20 1.06 -7.23
C TYR A 154 2.97 -0.19 -6.35
N PHE A 155 4.04 -0.70 -5.75
CA PHE A 155 3.99 -1.89 -4.87
C PHE A 155 3.71 -1.55 -3.40
N TYR A 156 3.50 -2.58 -2.59
CA TYR A 156 3.50 -2.61 -1.13
C TYR A 156 2.23 -2.13 -0.42
N ASN A 157 1.17 -1.70 -1.11
CA ASN A 157 0.01 -1.11 -0.43
C ASN A 157 0.38 0.04 0.54
N MET A 158 1.52 0.71 0.29
CA MET A 158 2.01 1.82 1.12
C MET A 158 1.53 3.13 0.53
N LEU A 159 0.90 3.96 1.37
CA LEU A 159 0.49 5.30 0.98
C LEU A 159 0.45 6.24 2.19
N ILE A 160 0.54 7.54 1.94
CA ILE A 160 0.22 8.59 2.92
C ILE A 160 -0.62 9.65 2.22
N ALA A 161 -1.77 9.99 2.78
CA ALA A 161 -2.68 10.98 2.21
C ALA A 161 -3.43 11.76 3.31
N SER A 162 -4.22 12.75 2.92
CA SER A 162 -5.24 13.32 3.81
C SER A 162 -6.26 12.27 4.20
N LYS A 163 -6.98 12.50 5.30
CA LYS A 163 -8.08 11.65 5.76
C LYS A 163 -9.07 11.33 4.64
N SER A 164 -9.54 12.35 3.91
CA SER A 164 -10.55 12.20 2.87
C SER A 164 -10.07 11.31 1.74
N VAL A 165 -8.85 11.52 1.25
CA VAL A 165 -8.27 10.70 0.17
C VAL A 165 -8.07 9.25 0.62
N PHE A 166 -7.55 9.06 1.84
CA PHE A 166 -7.35 7.72 2.41
C PHE A 166 -8.66 6.97 2.60
N ASP A 167 -9.67 7.63 3.18
CA ASP A 167 -10.95 7.02 3.52
C ASP A 167 -11.76 6.70 2.25
N ASN A 168 -11.77 7.60 1.26
CA ASN A 168 -12.43 7.34 -0.04
C ASN A 168 -11.76 6.17 -0.79
N TYR A 169 -10.43 6.05 -0.73
CA TYR A 169 -9.72 4.91 -1.29
C TYR A 169 -10.10 3.61 -0.58
N CYS A 170 -10.12 3.62 0.76
CA CYS A 170 -10.49 2.44 1.54
C CYS A 170 -11.93 2.03 1.27
N GLU A 171 -12.87 2.96 1.21
CA GLU A 171 -14.27 2.68 0.88
C GLU A 171 -14.40 1.97 -0.47
N TRP A 172 -13.79 2.53 -1.52
CA TRP A 172 -13.80 1.93 -2.85
C TRP A 172 -13.11 0.55 -2.86
N LEU A 173 -11.92 0.45 -2.27
CA LEU A 173 -11.13 -0.79 -2.25
C LEU A 173 -11.87 -1.91 -1.53
N PHE A 174 -12.33 -1.68 -0.29
CA PHE A 174 -12.93 -2.73 0.53
C PHE A 174 -14.32 -3.13 0.03
N ASN A 175 -15.08 -2.24 -0.61
CA ASN A 175 -16.33 -2.61 -1.29
C ASN A 175 -16.10 -3.61 -2.42
N ILE A 176 -14.98 -3.49 -3.16
CA ILE A 176 -14.59 -4.46 -4.21
C ILE A 176 -14.09 -5.75 -3.56
N LEU A 177 -13.15 -5.67 -2.62
CA LEU A 177 -12.54 -6.85 -2.02
C LEU A 177 -13.54 -7.71 -1.24
N PHE A 178 -14.48 -7.10 -0.51
CA PHE A 178 -15.52 -7.85 0.20
C PHE A 178 -16.55 -8.47 -0.74
N GLU A 179 -16.77 -7.89 -1.91
CA GLU A 179 -17.56 -8.56 -2.93
C GLU A 179 -16.80 -9.75 -3.50
N LEU A 180 -15.54 -9.55 -3.88
CA LEU A 180 -14.68 -10.56 -4.44
C LEU A 180 -14.55 -11.79 -3.51
N GLU A 181 -14.43 -11.56 -2.21
CA GLU A 181 -14.30 -12.62 -1.21
C GLU A 181 -15.49 -13.59 -1.20
N LYS A 182 -16.67 -13.17 -1.65
CA LYS A 182 -17.85 -14.06 -1.75
C LYS A 182 -17.75 -15.03 -2.92
N HIS A 183 -16.91 -14.74 -3.92
CA HIS A 183 -16.86 -15.44 -5.20
C HIS A 183 -15.56 -16.24 -5.41
N ILE A 184 -14.57 -16.10 -4.51
CA ILE A 184 -13.29 -16.79 -4.63
C ILE A 184 -13.22 -17.99 -3.68
N ASP A 185 -12.93 -19.15 -4.26
CA ASP A 185 -12.48 -20.34 -3.52
C ASP A 185 -10.94 -20.43 -3.55
N LEU A 186 -10.34 -20.49 -2.36
CA LEU A 186 -8.89 -20.55 -2.14
C LEU A 186 -8.37 -21.95 -1.81
N THR A 187 -9.19 -22.99 -1.92
CA THR A 187 -8.85 -24.37 -1.54
C THR A 187 -7.57 -24.85 -2.23
N ASP A 188 -7.44 -24.60 -3.54
CA ASP A 188 -6.31 -25.06 -4.35
C ASP A 188 -5.11 -24.10 -4.37
N TYR A 189 -5.15 -23.01 -3.60
CA TYR A 189 -4.10 -22.00 -3.59
C TYR A 189 -3.01 -22.39 -2.59
N ASN A 190 -1.74 -22.16 -2.95
CA ASN A 190 -0.67 -22.31 -1.97
C ASN A 190 -0.69 -21.15 -0.94
N GLU A 191 0.03 -21.29 0.17
CA GLU A 191 0.03 -20.28 1.24
C GLU A 191 0.51 -18.89 0.79
N TYR A 192 1.37 -18.81 -0.23
CA TYR A 192 1.79 -17.52 -0.80
C TYR A 192 0.64 -16.86 -1.55
N GLN A 193 -0.02 -17.59 -2.45
CA GLN A 193 -1.11 -17.13 -3.30
C GLN A 193 -2.40 -16.85 -2.52
N LYS A 194 -2.61 -17.52 -1.38
CA LYS A 194 -3.73 -17.23 -0.46
C LYS A 194 -3.77 -15.78 0.04
N ARG A 195 -2.69 -15.02 -0.12
CA ARG A 195 -2.61 -13.57 0.16
C ARG A 195 -3.18 -12.70 -0.97
N ILE A 196 -4.07 -13.29 -1.78
CA ILE A 196 -4.55 -12.74 -3.03
C ILE A 196 -5.10 -11.33 -2.92
N TYR A 197 -5.83 -11.03 -1.84
CA TYR A 197 -6.43 -9.70 -1.65
C TYR A 197 -5.36 -8.62 -1.48
N GLY A 198 -4.23 -8.94 -0.85
CA GLY A 198 -3.08 -8.04 -0.78
C GLY A 198 -2.40 -7.82 -2.14
N PHE A 199 -2.39 -8.82 -3.02
CA PHE A 199 -1.85 -8.65 -4.38
C PHE A 199 -2.81 -7.88 -5.28
N ILE A 200 -4.11 -8.17 -5.20
CA ILE A 200 -5.15 -7.46 -5.95
C ILE A 200 -5.20 -6.00 -5.52
N SER A 201 -5.10 -5.71 -4.21
CA SER A 201 -5.12 -4.32 -3.72
C SER A 201 -3.98 -3.48 -4.28
N GLU A 202 -2.78 -4.05 -4.50
CA GLU A 202 -1.67 -3.31 -5.13
C GLU A 202 -2.04 -2.88 -6.55
N ARG A 203 -2.71 -3.76 -7.31
CA ARG A 203 -3.19 -3.43 -8.67
C ARG A 203 -4.30 -2.37 -8.60
N LEU A 204 -5.28 -2.58 -7.72
CA LEU A 204 -6.41 -1.67 -7.53
C LEU A 204 -5.99 -0.28 -7.02
N LEU A 205 -4.92 -0.19 -6.23
CA LEU A 205 -4.33 1.10 -5.83
C LEU A 205 -3.96 1.94 -7.07
N ASN A 206 -3.32 1.32 -8.07
CA ASN A 206 -2.93 2.01 -9.29
C ASN A 206 -4.15 2.45 -10.11
N VAL A 207 -5.17 1.61 -10.18
CA VAL A 207 -6.46 1.93 -10.83
C VAL A 207 -7.13 3.13 -10.17
N TYR A 208 -7.21 3.13 -8.84
CA TYR A 208 -7.89 4.18 -8.08
C TYR A 208 -7.25 5.55 -8.29
N PHE A 209 -5.94 5.65 -8.07
CA PHE A 209 -5.24 6.94 -8.15
C PHE A 209 -5.12 7.46 -9.59
N GLU A 210 -5.02 6.58 -10.59
CA GLU A 210 -5.05 6.96 -12.01
C GLU A 210 -6.44 7.48 -12.41
N HIS A 211 -7.51 6.76 -12.07
CA HIS A 211 -8.88 7.12 -12.47
C HIS A 211 -9.28 8.49 -11.92
N ASN A 212 -9.04 8.72 -10.63
CA ASN A 212 -9.36 9.97 -9.95
C ASN A 212 -8.39 11.12 -10.25
N LYS A 213 -7.35 10.88 -11.07
CA LYS A 213 -6.37 11.88 -11.50
C LYS A 213 -5.67 12.59 -10.33
N TYR A 214 -5.43 11.87 -9.24
CA TYR A 214 -4.76 12.40 -8.07
C TYR A 214 -3.30 12.76 -8.38
N LYS A 215 -2.83 13.88 -7.83
CA LYS A 215 -1.42 14.29 -7.92
C LYS A 215 -0.59 13.45 -6.97
N VAL A 216 0.06 12.43 -7.53
CA VAL A 216 0.96 11.53 -6.79
C VAL A 216 2.35 12.15 -6.62
N PHE A 217 2.84 12.17 -5.38
CA PHE A 217 4.26 12.35 -5.07
C PHE A 217 4.93 10.99 -4.93
N GLU A 218 5.81 10.62 -5.86
CA GLU A 218 6.55 9.36 -5.78
C GLU A 218 7.76 9.51 -4.83
N CYS A 219 7.81 8.72 -3.77
CA CYS A 219 8.85 8.78 -2.77
C CYS A 219 9.67 7.48 -2.71
N GLY A 220 10.97 7.61 -2.43
CA GLY A 220 11.81 6.43 -2.26
C GLY A 220 11.50 5.71 -0.96
N VAL A 221 11.51 4.39 -1.03
CA VAL A 221 11.35 3.51 0.13
C VAL A 221 12.70 2.96 0.55
N ILE A 222 12.95 2.95 1.85
CA ILE A 222 14.05 2.21 2.46
C ILE A 222 13.53 0.87 2.99
N ASN A 223 14.31 -0.19 2.85
CA ASN A 223 14.07 -1.45 3.53
C ASN A 223 15.17 -1.69 4.58
N THR A 224 14.78 -1.82 5.85
CA THR A 224 15.72 -1.92 7.00
C THR A 224 16.43 -3.27 7.05
N GLU A 225 15.82 -4.33 6.50
CA GLU A 225 16.39 -5.68 6.44
C GLU A 225 17.18 -5.92 5.12
N GLU A 226 17.35 -4.89 4.28
CA GLU A 226 17.87 -5.08 2.93
C GLU A 226 19.39 -5.13 2.83
N ASN A 227 19.89 -6.25 2.30
CA ASN A 227 21.32 -6.57 2.15
C ASN A 227 21.81 -6.47 0.70
N TRP A 228 21.60 -5.32 0.06
CA TRP A 228 22.18 -5.07 -1.27
C TRP A 228 23.70 -4.90 -1.23
N ASN A 229 24.37 -5.06 -2.37
CA ASN A 229 25.77 -4.67 -2.52
C ASN A 229 25.94 -3.12 -2.43
N CYS A 230 27.16 -2.66 -2.14
CA CYS A 230 27.45 -1.23 -1.92
C CYS A 230 27.04 -0.34 -3.10
N TRP A 231 27.31 -0.77 -4.33
CA TRP A 231 26.96 -0.02 -5.54
C TRP A 231 25.44 0.22 -5.67
N LYS A 232 24.64 -0.84 -5.49
CA LYS A 232 23.18 -0.73 -5.54
C LYS A 232 22.65 0.12 -4.39
N LYS A 233 23.25 0.06 -3.18
CA LYS A 233 22.89 0.95 -2.06
C LYS A 233 23.13 2.42 -2.41
N ILE A 234 24.30 2.77 -2.94
CA ILE A 234 24.65 4.15 -3.30
C ILE A 234 23.71 4.67 -4.39
N ARG A 235 23.54 3.92 -5.48
CA ARG A 235 22.68 4.32 -6.61
C ARG A 235 21.23 4.58 -6.18
N THR A 236 20.67 3.71 -5.36
CA THR A 236 19.28 3.84 -4.88
C THR A 236 19.12 4.98 -3.87
N ALA A 237 20.13 5.21 -3.03
CA ALA A 237 20.16 6.36 -2.13
C ALA A 237 20.20 7.69 -2.90
N LEU A 238 21.08 7.80 -3.90
CA LEU A 238 21.18 8.98 -4.77
C LEU A 238 19.87 9.21 -5.53
N LYS A 239 19.32 8.17 -6.18
CA LYS A 239 18.01 8.26 -6.86
C LYS A 239 16.93 8.82 -5.94
N ARG A 240 16.84 8.30 -4.72
CA ARG A 240 15.85 8.75 -3.73
C ARG A 240 16.01 10.23 -3.39
N LYS A 241 17.23 10.69 -3.12
CA LYS A 241 17.48 12.10 -2.78
C LYS A 241 17.21 13.03 -3.96
N ILE A 242 17.71 12.68 -5.15
CA ILE A 242 17.60 13.50 -6.36
C ILE A 242 16.13 13.61 -6.80
N MET A 243 15.44 12.47 -6.96
CA MET A 243 14.04 12.45 -7.41
C MET A 243 13.09 13.14 -6.43
N PHE A 244 13.40 13.11 -5.13
CA PHE A 244 12.64 13.85 -4.12
C PHE A 244 12.76 15.37 -4.33
N VAL A 245 13.98 15.88 -4.52
CA VAL A 245 14.23 17.32 -4.76
C VAL A 245 13.61 17.76 -6.09
N ILE A 246 13.79 16.98 -7.15
CA ILE A 246 13.21 17.29 -8.47
C ILE A 246 11.69 17.43 -8.37
N GLN A 247 11.01 16.46 -7.75
CA GLN A 247 9.55 16.54 -7.62
C GLN A 247 9.12 17.73 -6.78
N LEU A 248 9.72 17.94 -5.61
CA LEU A 248 9.24 18.95 -4.66
C LEU A 248 9.38 20.40 -5.16
N TYR A 249 10.41 20.66 -5.98
CA TYR A 249 10.77 22.02 -6.40
C TYR A 249 10.62 22.30 -7.90
N TYR A 250 10.68 21.29 -8.76
CA TYR A 250 10.76 21.49 -10.22
C TYR A 250 9.60 20.89 -11.00
N LYS A 251 8.81 20.00 -10.40
CA LYS A 251 7.62 19.44 -11.03
C LYS A 251 6.42 20.34 -10.72
N LYS A 252 5.98 21.13 -11.71
CA LYS A 252 4.79 21.98 -11.62
C LYS A 252 3.51 21.14 -11.61
#